data_AF-A0A3B9ISN1-F1
#
_entry.id   AF-A0A3B9ISN1-F1
#
_cell.length_a   1.000
_cell.length_b   1.000
_cell.length_c   1.000
_cell.angle_alpha   90.00
_cell.angle_beta   90.00
_cell.angle_gamma   90.00
#
_symmetry.space_group_name_H-M   'P 1'
#
loop_
_entity.id
_entity.type
_entity.pdbx_description
1 polymer ?
#
loop_
_entity_poly.entity_id
_entity_poly.type
_entity_poly.pdbx_seq_one_letter_code
_entity_poly.pdbx_strand_id
1 'polypeptide(L)' 'RAGIEAAIRQAEPRFRAVAVHLLDNSEAGDRTLRLRIDALVAAEPAPEPMSFDGVVDPADRGVRVTATSDGGLI' A
#
# COMPACT_ATOMS: atom_id res chain seq x y z
N ARG A 1 -2.74 -7.25 9.09
CA ARG A 1 -1.88 -7.54 7.92
C ARG A 1 -2.57 -8.45 6.90
N ALA A 2 -2.72 -9.76 7.13
CA ALA A 2 -3.27 -10.70 6.13
C ALA A 2 -4.68 -10.34 5.60
N GLY A 3 -5.57 -9.83 6.46
CA GLY A 3 -6.89 -9.35 6.03
C GLY A 3 -6.84 -8.16 5.07
N ILE A 4 -5.85 -7.27 5.21
CA ILE A 4 -5.64 -6.12 4.32
C ILE A 4 -5.13 -6.61 2.97
N GLU A 5 -4.14 -7.50 2.96
CA GLU A 5 -3.63 -8.14 1.73
C GLU A 5 -4.73 -8.89 0.96
N ALA A 6 -5.66 -9.55 1.68
CA ALA A 6 -6.81 -10.22 1.07
C ALA A 6 -7.83 -9.22 0.51
N ALA A 7 -8.11 -8.12 1.21
CA ALA A 7 -9.02 -7.08 0.73
C ALA A 7 -8.48 -6.38 -0.53
N ILE A 8 -7.19 -6.06 -0.56
CA ILE A 8 -6.53 -5.43 -1.72
C ILE A 8 -6.60 -6.34 -2.96
N ARG A 9 -6.30 -7.64 -2.80
CA ARG A 9 -6.38 -8.61 -3.91
C ARG A 9 -7.81 -8.81 -4.45
N GLN A 10 -8.81 -8.69 -3.58
CA GLN A 10 -10.22 -8.74 -4.00
C GLN A 10 -10.64 -7.48 -4.76
N ALA A 11 -10.11 -6.32 -4.36
CA ALA A 11 -10.44 -5.03 -4.97
C ALA A 11 -9.75 -4.81 -6.33
N GLU A 12 -8.52 -5.31 -6.52
CA GLU A 12 -7.75 -5.15 -7.76
C GLU A 12 -7.15 -6.48 -8.23
N PRO A 13 -7.87 -7.22 -9.11
CA PRO A 13 -7.48 -8.54 -9.60
C PRO A 13 -6.18 -8.56 -10.41
N ARG A 14 -5.74 -7.41 -10.94
CA ARG A 14 -4.50 -7.32 -11.72
C ARG A 14 -3.24 -7.38 -10.87
N PHE A 15 -3.34 -7.24 -9.54
CA PHE A 15 -2.20 -7.43 -8.66
C PHE A 15 -1.84 -8.92 -8.55
N ARG A 16 -0.69 -9.29 -9.11
CA ARG A 16 -0.14 -10.65 -9.03
C ARG A 16 0.49 -10.97 -7.67
N ALA A 17 1.06 -9.94 -7.04
CA ALA A 17 1.62 -10.04 -5.70
C ALA A 17 1.29 -8.77 -4.93
N VAL A 18 0.99 -8.92 -3.63
CA VAL A 18 0.74 -7.83 -2.70
C VAL A 18 1.42 -8.19 -1.38
N ALA A 19 2.23 -7.29 -0.85
CA ALA A 19 2.82 -7.38 0.48
C ALA A 19 2.48 -6.13 1.29
N VAL A 20 1.98 -6.32 2.52
CA VAL A 20 1.72 -5.21 3.44
C VAL A 20 2.75 -5.23 4.55
N HIS A 21 3.48 -4.13 4.67
CA HIS A 21 4.48 -3.87 5.71
C HIS A 21 3.89 -2.88 6.72
N LEU A 22 3.91 -3.26 8.00
CA LEU A 22 3.62 -2.32 9.08
C LEU A 22 4.92 -1.61 9.44
N LEU A 23 4.89 -0.28 9.45
CA LEU A 23 6.05 0.53 9.78
C LEU A 23 5.94 0.96 11.24
N ASP A 24 7.06 0.90 11.96
CA ASP A 24 7.14 1.40 13.33
C ASP A 24 7.02 2.94 13.33
N ASN A 25 6.36 3.47 14.36
CA ASN A 25 6.35 4.91 14.60
C ASN A 25 7.61 5.31 15.36
N SER A 26 8.29 6.35 14.86
CA SER A 26 9.50 6.88 15.46
C SER A 26 9.25 7.73 16.71
N GLU A 27 8.03 8.25 16.90
CA GLU A 27 7.68 9.07 18.06
C GLU A 27 6.82 8.30 19.08
N ALA A 28 7.26 8.35 20.34
CA ALA A 28 6.52 7.80 21.47
C ALA A 28 5.24 8.62 21.71
N GLY A 29 4.09 8.07 21.30
CA GLY A 29 2.79 8.72 21.42
C GLY A 29 2.03 8.83 20.10
N ASP A 30 2.73 8.64 18.97
CA ASP A 30 2.10 8.53 17.66
C ASP A 30 1.29 7.23 17.58
N ARG A 31 -0.04 7.35 17.57
CA ARG A 31 -1.01 6.22 17.48
C ARG A 31 -1.44 5.92 16.06
N THR A 32 -0.72 6.45 15.08
CA THR A 32 -1.01 6.26 13.67
C THR A 32 -0.54 4.88 13.22
N LEU A 33 -1.35 4.15 12.47
CA LEU A 33 -0.92 2.92 11.83
C LEU A 33 -0.30 3.28 10.47
N ARG A 34 1.04 3.22 10.39
CA ARG A 34 1.77 3.43 9.13
C ARG A 34 1.95 2.10 8.42
N LEU A 35 1.61 2.10 7.13
CA LEU A 35 1.68 0.90 6.32
C LEU A 35 2.20 1.21 4.92
N ARG A 36 3.13 0.36 4.46
CA ARG A 36 3.61 0.34 3.09
C ARG A 36 3.02 -0.87 2.39
N ILE A 37 2.53 -0.66 1.18
CA ILE A 37 1.96 -1.69 0.34
C ILE A 37 2.81 -1.78 -0.92
N ASP A 38 3.47 -2.93 -1.08
CA ASP A 38 4.22 -3.24 -2.28
C ASP A 38 3.35 -4.15 -3.15
N ALA A 39 3.11 -3.76 -4.40
CA ALA A 39 2.29 -4.53 -5.33
C ALA A 39 2.96 -4.68 -6.70
N LEU A 40 2.79 -5.87 -7.29
CA LEU A 40 3.17 -6.14 -8.68
C LEU A 40 1.91 -6.18 -9.54
N VAL A 41 1.79 -5.23 -10.46
CA VAL A 41 0.68 -5.18 -11.42
C VAL A 41 1.05 -5.99 -12.65
N ALA A 42 0.18 -6.90 -13.07
CA ALA A 42 0.25 -7.45 -14.42
C ALA A 42 -0.27 -6.41 -15.42
N ALA A 43 0.62 -5.57 -15.93
CA ALA A 43 0.39 -4.77 -17.14
C ALA A 43 0.99 -5.51 -18.34
N GLU A 44 0.30 -5.53 -19.47
CA GLU A 44 0.87 -5.96 -20.74
C GLU A 44 1.49 -4.74 -21.43
N PRO A 45 2.73 -4.81 -21.96
CA PRO A 45 3.53 -6.02 -22.23
C PRO A 45 4.51 -6.45 -21.11
N ALA A 46 4.59 -5.75 -19.96
CA ALA A 46 5.48 -6.12 -18.85
C ALA A 46 4.93 -5.68 -17.47
N PRO A 47 5.13 -6.46 -16.39
CA PRO A 47 4.72 -6.07 -15.04
C PRO A 47 5.43 -4.81 -14.56
N GLU A 48 4.69 -3.85 -14.00
CA GLU A 48 5.24 -2.62 -13.42
C GLU A 48 5.23 -2.68 -11.89
N PRO A 49 6.34 -2.35 -11.21
CA PRO A 49 6.36 -2.24 -9.75
C PRO A 49 5.63 -0.97 -9.29
N MET A 50 4.75 -1.10 -8.30
CA MET A 50 4.01 0.03 -7.74
C MET A 50 4.08 0.01 -6.22
N SER A 51 4.37 1.17 -5.62
CA SER A 51 4.41 1.35 -4.16
C SER A 51 3.31 2.31 -3.72
N PHE A 52 2.65 1.96 -2.62
CA PHE A 52 1.69 2.86 -1.96
C PHE A 52 2.06 3.03 -0.50
N ASP A 53 2.09 4.29 -0.06
CA ASP A 53 2.24 4.64 1.35
C ASP A 53 0.85 5.01 1.92
N GLY A 54 0.46 4.33 3.00
CA GLY A 54 -0.81 4.53 3.68
C GLY A 54 -0.64 4.97 5.12
N VAL A 55 -1.49 5.90 5.55
CA VAL A 55 -1.55 6.43 6.91
C VAL A 55 -2.98 6.30 7.41
N VAL A 56 -3.18 5.56 8.50
CA VAL A 56 -4.50 5.45 9.15
C VAL A 56 -4.44 6.14 10.51
N ASP A 57 -5.24 7.19 10.65
CA ASP A 57 -5.43 7.91 11.90
C ASP A 57 -6.75 7.45 12.57
N PRO A 58 -6.68 6.70 13.69
CA PRO A 58 -7.87 6.23 14.39
C PRO A 58 -8.61 7.34 15.15
N ALA A 59 -7.96 8.46 15.48
CA ALA A 59 -8.59 9.57 16.17
C ALA A 59 -9.50 10.38 15.22
N ASP A 60 -9.05 10.60 13.99
CA ASP A 60 -9.79 11.32 12.95
C ASP A 60 -10.63 10.42 12.03
N ARG A 61 -10.60 9.09 12.24
CA ARG A 61 -11.21 8.09 11.33
C ARG A 61 -10.77 8.27 9.87
N GLY A 62 -9.58 8.85 9.67
CA GLY A 62 -9.04 9.22 8.37
C GLY A 62 -8.14 8.13 7.83
N VAL A 63 -8.33 7.81 6.55
CA VAL A 63 -7.41 6.96 5.78
C VAL A 63 -6.81 7.82 4.67
N ARG A 64 -5.49 7.97 4.66
CA ARG A 64 -4.74 8.62 3.59
C ARG A 64 -3.92 7.57 2.85
N VAL A 65 -4.02 7.56 1.53
CA VAL A 65 -3.22 6.68 0.67
C VAL A 65 -2.56 7.55 -0.39
N THR A 66 -1.24 7.45 -0.49
CA THR A 66 -0.43 8.11 -1.50
C THR A 66 0.16 7.04 -2.40
N ALA A 67 -0.10 7.16 -3.70
CA ALA A 67 0.48 6.28 -4.71
C ALA A 67 1.80 6.85 -5.20
N THR A 68 2.81 6.00 -5.35
CA THR A 68 4.06 6.34 -6.05
C THR A 68 4.32 5.22 -7.04
N SER A 69 4.07 5.50 -8.31
CA SER A 69 4.42 4.63 -9.42
C SER A 69 5.80 5.01 -9.93
N ASP A 70 6.71 4.05 -10.02
CA ASP A 70 8.03 4.21 -10.65
C ASP A 70 7.91 4.16 -12.20
N GLY A 71 6.80 4.69 -12.70
CA GLY A 71 6.45 4.74 -14.12
C GLY A 71 7.17 5.91 -14.78
N GLY A 72 8.43 5.67 -15.15
CA GLY A 72 9.21 6.58 -15.97
C GLY A 72 8.49 6.95 -17.26
N LEU A 73 8.64 8.23 -17.62
CA LEU A 73 8.28 8.81 -18.92
C LEU A 73 8.64 7.87 -20.08
N ILE A 74 7.62 7.46 -20.85
CA ILE A 74 7.71 7.21 -22.30
C ILE A 74 6.44 7.71 -22.98
#